data_AF-A0A842V1T4-F1
#
_entry.id   AF-A0A842V1T4-F1
#
_cell.length_a   1.000
_cell.length_b   1.000
_cell.length_c   1.000
_cell.angle_alpha   90.00
_cell.angle_beta   90.00
_cell.angle_gamma   90.00
#
_symmetry.space_group_name_H-M   'P 1'
#
loop_
_entity.id
_entity.type
_entity.pdbx_description
1 polymer ?
#
loop_
_entity_poly.entity_id
_entity_poly.type
_entity_poly.pdbx_seq_one_letter_code
_entity_poly.pdbx_strand_id
1 'polypeptide(L)'
;MKELFLRRDQEYDDSRKDVLISGLATLAYQEFSKAFDPDCEEPASACLERAVSNYLAALKRQPEDESVRHSLSIALTHLSKMYGNEGRSAQEMDFALSLGCHVDRWWTVNNSDDPMIHKAYAAEADGNFKLALRNYFRAFSQDPGNDAVLDLMYGCFKDAIVFGKCSDQMFEYVKGICDKIKAEYAQCAKKDL
;
A
#
# COMPACT_ATOMS: atom_id res chain seq x y z
N MET A 1 21.20 38.45 21.29
CA MET A 1 19.72 38.39 21.05
C MET A 1 19.32 37.81 19.68
N LYS A 2 20.17 37.81 18.63
CA LYS A 2 19.86 37.14 17.36
C LYS A 2 20.23 35.65 17.30
N GLU A 3 21.09 35.15 18.19
CA GLU A 3 21.46 33.72 18.23
C GLU A 3 20.52 32.82 19.05
N LEU A 4 19.54 33.40 19.76
CA LEU A 4 18.54 32.65 20.54
C LEU A 4 17.25 32.33 19.75
N PHE A 5 17.17 32.77 18.50
CA PHE A 5 16.07 32.44 17.59
C PHE A 5 16.43 31.34 16.59
N LEU A 6 17.72 31.18 16.24
CA LEU A 6 18.16 30.15 15.29
C LEU A 6 18.42 28.77 15.91
N ARG A 7 18.50 28.65 17.24
CA ARG A 7 18.56 27.35 17.95
C ARG A 7 17.20 26.80 18.35
N ARG A 8 16.11 27.56 18.16
CA ARG A 8 14.76 27.14 18.58
C ARG A 8 14.01 26.32 17.52
N ASP A 9 14.56 26.22 16.31
CA ASP A 9 14.00 25.42 15.21
C ASP A 9 14.63 24.01 15.11
N GLN A 10 15.68 23.72 15.88
CA GLN A 10 16.38 22.41 15.85
C GLN A 10 15.98 21.46 16.97
N GLU A 11 15.19 21.92 17.95
CA GLU A 11 14.53 21.09 18.98
C GLU A 11 13.00 21.10 18.76
N TYR A 12 12.55 21.12 17.50
CA TYR A 12 11.13 20.96 17.14
C TYR A 12 10.73 19.48 17.18
N ASP A 13 10.83 18.94 18.40
CA ASP A 13 10.09 17.87 19.06
C ASP A 13 9.45 16.78 18.16
N ASP A 14 10.20 15.70 17.91
CA ASP A 14 9.70 14.45 17.31
C ASP A 14 8.50 13.86 18.11
N SER A 15 8.33 14.18 19.40
CA SER A 15 7.22 13.66 20.22
C SER A 15 5.85 14.28 19.88
N ARG A 16 5.80 15.39 19.14
CA ARG A 16 4.54 16.01 18.67
C ARG A 16 4.12 15.56 17.28
N LYS A 17 5.00 14.90 16.52
CA LYS A 17 4.64 14.32 15.22
C LYS A 17 3.60 13.23 15.40
N ASP A 18 3.79 12.35 16.38
CA ASP A 18 2.86 11.25 16.67
C ASP A 18 1.48 11.76 17.10
N VAL A 19 1.41 12.85 17.87
CA VAL A 19 0.15 13.48 18.30
C VAL A 19 -0.59 14.13 17.13
N LEU A 20 0.14 14.78 16.21
CA LEU A 20 -0.44 15.39 15.01
C LEU A 20 -0.87 14.34 13.97
N ILE A 21 -0.12 13.24 13.83
CA ILE A 21 -0.43 12.12 12.94
C ILE A 21 -1.65 11.36 13.47
N SER A 22 -1.64 11.02 14.76
CA SER A 22 -2.80 10.43 15.46
C SER A 22 -4.03 11.34 15.34
N GLY A 23 -3.87 12.66 15.44
CA GLY A 23 -4.95 13.62 15.23
C GLY A 23 -5.54 13.59 13.82
N LEU A 24 -4.71 13.58 12.78
CA LEU A 24 -5.16 13.52 11.38
C LEU A 24 -5.82 12.19 11.03
N ALA A 25 -5.25 11.07 11.47
CA ALA A 25 -5.84 9.74 11.27
C ALA A 25 -7.18 9.61 12.03
N THR A 26 -7.26 10.16 13.25
CA THR A 26 -8.52 10.19 14.03
C THR A 26 -9.59 11.03 13.35
N LEU A 27 -9.25 12.22 12.86
CA LEU A 27 -10.17 13.06 12.10
C LEU A 27 -10.62 12.36 10.81
N ALA A 28 -9.71 11.69 10.11
CA ALA A 28 -10.04 10.90 8.93
C ALA A 28 -11.04 9.78 9.25
N TYR A 29 -10.83 9.06 10.35
CA TYR A 29 -11.73 8.01 10.80
C TYR A 29 -13.11 8.54 11.22
N GLN A 30 -13.16 9.70 11.88
CA GLN A 30 -14.42 10.35 12.24
C GLN A 30 -15.23 10.74 11.00
N GLU A 31 -14.58 11.35 10.00
CA GLU A 31 -15.22 11.69 8.72
C GLU A 31 -15.66 10.44 7.96
N PHE A 32 -14.85 9.38 7.96
CA PHE A 32 -15.23 8.09 7.38
C PHE A 32 -16.47 7.50 8.07
N SER A 33 -16.52 7.54 9.40
CA SER A 33 -17.64 7.01 10.18
C SER A 33 -18.94 7.77 9.90
N LYS A 34 -18.88 9.11 9.79
CA LYS A 34 -20.03 9.95 9.42
C LYS A 34 -20.64 9.56 8.08
N ALA A 35 -19.84 9.10 7.12
CA ALA A 35 -20.34 8.70 5.80
C ALA A 35 -21.33 7.51 5.84
N PHE A 36 -21.34 6.76 6.95
CA PHE A 36 -22.22 5.59 7.14
C PHE A 36 -23.15 5.75 8.35
N ASP A 37 -23.17 6.93 8.96
CA ASP A 37 -24.08 7.27 10.04
C ASP A 37 -25.47 7.62 9.44
N PRO A 38 -26.54 6.87 9.76
CA PRO A 38 -27.87 7.12 9.23
C PRO A 38 -28.46 8.46 9.68
N ASP A 39 -27.96 9.05 10.76
CA ASP A 39 -28.41 10.33 11.30
C ASP A 39 -27.58 11.52 10.75
N CYS A 40 -26.58 11.26 9.91
CA CYS A 40 -25.78 12.32 9.31
C CYS A 40 -26.51 12.99 8.14
N GLU A 41 -26.73 14.29 8.25
CA GLU A 41 -27.37 15.10 7.19
C GLU A 41 -26.44 15.41 6.02
N GLU A 42 -25.14 15.15 6.16
CA GLU A 42 -24.16 15.42 5.10
C GLU A 42 -24.11 14.29 4.06
N PRO A 43 -23.91 14.60 2.77
CA PRO A 43 -23.72 13.58 1.75
C PRO A 43 -22.53 12.68 2.09
N ALA A 44 -22.74 11.36 2.03
CA ALA A 44 -21.70 10.38 2.33
C ALA A 44 -20.44 10.56 1.46
N SER A 45 -20.59 11.03 0.21
CA SER A 45 -19.47 11.37 -0.67
C SER A 45 -18.61 12.51 -0.11
N ALA A 46 -19.22 13.57 0.41
CA ALA A 46 -18.50 14.70 1.00
C ALA A 46 -17.72 14.27 2.27
N CYS A 47 -18.31 13.40 3.10
CA CYS A 47 -17.64 12.80 4.25
C CYS A 47 -16.44 11.95 3.84
N LEU A 48 -16.59 11.11 2.81
CA LEU A 48 -15.50 10.28 2.27
C LEU A 48 -14.39 11.12 1.62
N GLU A 49 -14.70 12.19 0.89
CA GLU A 49 -13.71 13.12 0.35
C GLU A 49 -12.84 13.74 1.46
N ARG A 50 -13.46 14.16 2.58
CA ARG A 50 -12.73 14.69 3.73
C ARG A 50 -11.91 13.62 4.44
N ALA A 51 -12.44 12.40 4.57
CA ALA A 51 -11.69 11.28 5.13
C ALA A 51 -10.43 10.98 4.30
N VAL A 52 -10.56 10.89 2.96
CA VAL A 52 -9.44 10.70 2.03
C VAL A 52 -8.42 11.83 2.16
N SER A 53 -8.87 13.09 2.20
CA SER A 53 -7.98 14.25 2.38
C SER A 53 -7.17 14.17 3.68
N ASN A 54 -7.82 13.82 4.79
CA ASN A 54 -7.16 13.69 6.09
C ASN A 54 -6.21 12.49 6.14
N TYR A 55 -6.59 11.34 5.58
CA TYR A 55 -5.69 10.18 5.49
C TYR A 55 -4.47 10.47 4.59
N LEU A 56 -4.65 11.16 3.47
CA LEU A 56 -3.53 11.61 2.63
C LEU A 56 -2.61 12.58 3.37
N ALA A 57 -3.17 13.48 4.19
CA ALA A 57 -2.39 14.37 5.03
C ALA A 57 -1.61 13.61 6.11
N ALA A 58 -2.21 12.60 6.74
CA ALA A 58 -1.55 11.72 7.69
C ALA A 58 -0.42 10.91 7.01
N LEU A 59 -0.69 10.34 5.83
CA LEU A 59 0.29 9.56 5.06
C LEU A 59 1.47 10.41 4.59
N LYS A 60 1.27 11.69 4.24
CA LYS A 60 2.38 12.61 3.94
C LYS A 60 3.32 12.82 5.12
N ARG A 61 2.83 12.66 6.35
CA ARG A 61 3.63 12.82 7.58
C ARG A 61 4.29 11.52 7.99
N GLN A 62 3.61 10.39 7.80
CA GLN A 62 4.14 9.06 8.04
C GLN A 62 3.83 8.17 6.84
N PRO A 63 4.68 8.22 5.79
CA PRO A 63 4.44 7.48 4.55
C PRO A 63 4.28 5.99 4.78
N GLU A 64 4.99 5.43 5.76
CA GLU A 64 4.99 4.00 6.10
C GLU A 64 3.90 3.60 7.11
N ASP A 65 2.96 4.50 7.48
CA ASP A 65 1.84 4.11 8.35
C ASP A 65 0.84 3.26 7.58
N GLU A 66 0.94 1.95 7.78
CA GLU A 66 0.14 0.94 7.09
C GLU A 66 -1.33 0.94 7.51
N SER A 67 -1.64 1.36 8.74
CA SER A 67 -3.03 1.53 9.21
C SER A 67 -3.71 2.68 8.46
N VAL A 68 -2.99 3.78 8.25
CA VAL A 68 -3.44 4.91 7.44
C VAL A 68 -3.58 4.50 5.97
N ARG A 69 -2.62 3.75 5.40
CA ARG A 69 -2.72 3.22 4.02
C ARG A 69 -3.94 2.32 3.84
N HIS A 70 -4.20 1.41 4.78
CA HIS A 70 -5.36 0.52 4.77
C HIS A 70 -6.67 1.30 4.80
N SER A 71 -6.79 2.20 5.78
CA SER A 71 -8.01 2.99 5.97
C SER A 71 -8.26 3.92 4.77
N LEU A 72 -7.20 4.47 4.17
CA LEU A 72 -7.28 5.25 2.94
C LEU A 72 -7.75 4.40 1.74
N SER A 73 -7.21 3.19 1.57
CA SER A 73 -7.63 2.27 0.49
C SER A 73 -9.13 1.94 0.58
N ILE A 74 -9.63 1.70 1.80
CA ILE A 74 -11.06 1.49 2.05
C ILE A 74 -11.86 2.75 1.67
N ALA A 75 -11.46 3.92 2.18
CA ALA A 75 -12.16 5.18 1.91
C ALA A 75 -12.25 5.48 0.41
N LEU A 76 -11.16 5.28 -0.34
CA LEU A 76 -11.12 5.46 -1.80
C LEU A 76 -11.99 4.43 -2.54
N THR A 77 -12.04 3.18 -2.08
CA THR A 77 -12.91 2.15 -2.66
C THR A 77 -14.39 2.53 -2.51
N HIS A 78 -14.78 3.02 -1.34
CA HIS A 78 -16.14 3.49 -1.12
C HIS A 78 -16.46 4.74 -1.95
N LEU A 79 -15.53 5.69 -2.02
CA LEU A 79 -15.68 6.91 -2.81
C LEU A 79 -15.80 6.59 -4.31
N SER A 80 -14.98 5.69 -4.83
CA SER A 80 -15.04 5.24 -6.22
C SER A 80 -16.37 4.58 -6.57
N LYS A 81 -16.95 3.76 -5.67
CA LYS A 81 -18.29 3.18 -5.86
C LYS A 81 -19.36 4.26 -5.96
N MET A 82 -19.24 5.35 -5.21
CA MET A 82 -20.17 6.48 -5.29
C MET A 82 -20.02 7.25 -6.60
N TYR A 83 -18.80 7.49 -7.06
CA TYR A 83 -18.51 8.14 -8.34
C TYR A 83 -18.64 7.23 -9.56
N GLY A 84 -18.94 5.93 -9.38
CA GLY A 84 -19.15 4.96 -10.45
C GLY A 84 -20.18 5.40 -11.50
N ASN A 85 -21.04 6.37 -11.14
CA ASN A 85 -22.03 6.97 -12.04
C ASN A 85 -21.57 8.27 -12.74
N GLU A 86 -20.37 8.79 -12.43
CA GLU A 86 -19.90 10.11 -12.88
C GLU A 86 -18.55 10.10 -13.61
N GLY A 87 -17.94 8.92 -13.85
CA GLY A 87 -16.68 8.77 -14.57
C GLY A 87 -15.41 9.13 -13.78
N ARG A 88 -15.55 9.66 -12.56
CA ARG A 88 -14.47 9.86 -11.55
C ARG A 88 -14.26 8.63 -10.67
N SER A 89 -14.45 7.43 -11.21
CA SER A 89 -14.32 6.19 -10.44
C SER A 89 -12.97 5.52 -10.72
N ALA A 90 -12.46 5.63 -11.95
CA ALA A 90 -11.27 4.89 -12.37
C ALA A 90 -9.98 5.36 -11.67
N GLN A 91 -9.76 6.67 -11.49
CA GLN A 91 -8.53 7.18 -10.88
C GLN A 91 -8.46 6.85 -9.38
N GLU A 92 -9.60 6.98 -8.70
CA GLU A 92 -9.80 6.71 -7.29
C GLU A 92 -9.71 5.20 -7.03
N MET A 93 -10.24 4.37 -7.93
CA MET A 93 -10.11 2.92 -7.87
C MET A 93 -8.66 2.49 -8.11
N ASP A 94 -7.99 3.03 -9.13
CA ASP A 94 -6.59 2.72 -9.42
C ASP A 94 -5.68 3.10 -8.25
N PHE A 95 -5.94 4.25 -7.62
CA PHE A 95 -5.21 4.68 -6.44
C PHE A 95 -5.56 3.84 -5.20
N ALA A 96 -6.83 3.50 -4.97
CA ALA A 96 -7.26 2.58 -3.92
C ALA A 96 -6.60 1.21 -4.06
N LEU A 97 -6.54 0.68 -5.29
CA LEU A 97 -5.91 -0.58 -5.64
C LEU A 97 -4.40 -0.52 -5.44
N SER A 98 -3.76 0.61 -5.75
CA SER A 98 -2.33 0.81 -5.45
C SER A 98 -2.05 0.80 -3.96
N LEU A 99 -2.95 1.34 -3.13
CA LEU A 99 -2.81 1.30 -1.67
C LEU A 99 -3.17 -0.08 -1.11
N GLY A 100 -4.20 -0.73 -1.65
CA GLY A 100 -4.65 -2.07 -1.25
C GLY A 100 -3.60 -3.14 -1.55
N CYS A 101 -2.89 -3.05 -2.67
CA CYS A 101 -1.77 -3.96 -2.95
C CYS A 101 -0.58 -3.76 -2.02
N HIS A 102 -0.47 -2.63 -1.30
CA HIS A 102 0.51 -2.50 -0.21
C HIS A 102 0.01 -3.11 1.11
N VAL A 103 -1.31 -3.12 1.35
CA VAL A 103 -1.92 -3.64 2.58
C VAL A 103 -1.97 -5.17 2.60
N ASP A 104 -2.45 -5.81 1.54
CA ASP A 104 -2.48 -7.27 1.43
C ASP A 104 -1.06 -7.85 1.48
N ARG A 105 -0.13 -7.09 0.92
CA ARG A 105 1.30 -7.35 0.91
C ARG A 105 1.92 -7.26 2.30
N TRP A 106 1.59 -6.22 3.06
CA TRP A 106 1.99 -6.12 4.46
C TRP A 106 1.43 -7.24 5.32
N TRP A 107 0.13 -7.55 5.19
CA TRP A 107 -0.50 -8.63 5.94
C TRP A 107 0.17 -9.98 5.63
N THR A 108 0.48 -10.22 4.36
CA THR A 108 1.22 -11.42 3.93
C THR A 108 2.65 -11.44 4.48
N VAL A 109 3.36 -10.31 4.49
CA VAL A 109 4.72 -10.21 5.04
C VAL A 109 4.71 -10.46 6.55
N ASN A 110 3.81 -9.83 7.29
CA ASN A 110 3.77 -9.92 8.76
C ASN A 110 3.24 -11.25 9.29
N ASN A 111 2.41 -11.96 8.53
CA ASN A 111 1.97 -13.31 8.88
C ASN A 111 2.83 -14.40 8.26
N SER A 112 3.90 -14.03 7.54
CA SER A 112 4.88 -14.97 7.02
C SER A 112 6.00 -15.18 8.05
N ASP A 113 6.23 -16.45 8.40
CA ASP A 113 7.43 -16.85 9.16
C ASP A 113 8.69 -16.92 8.30
N ASP A 114 8.58 -16.73 6.97
CA ASP A 114 9.73 -16.76 6.06
C ASP A 114 10.58 -15.47 6.17
N PRO A 115 11.83 -15.55 6.69
CA PRO A 115 12.71 -14.40 6.81
C PRO A 115 13.17 -13.81 5.46
N MET A 116 13.01 -14.53 4.34
CA MET A 116 13.28 -14.00 3.00
C MET A 116 12.21 -13.00 2.56
N ILE A 117 10.94 -13.23 2.93
CA ILE A 117 9.85 -12.29 2.64
C ILE A 117 10.08 -10.96 3.37
N HIS A 118 10.43 -11.01 4.65
CA HIS A 118 10.78 -9.81 5.44
C HIS A 118 11.97 -9.03 4.84
N LYS A 119 13.03 -9.74 4.45
CA LYS A 119 14.20 -9.12 3.79
C LYS A 119 13.89 -8.55 2.41
N ALA A 120 12.92 -9.12 1.70
CA ALA A 120 12.48 -8.61 0.42
C ALA A 120 11.72 -7.29 0.60
N TYR A 121 10.77 -7.27 1.53
CA TYR A 121 9.97 -6.08 1.84
C TYR A 121 10.82 -4.92 2.36
N ALA A 122 11.79 -5.19 3.25
CA ALA A 122 12.71 -4.14 3.72
C ALA A 122 13.55 -3.53 2.57
N ALA A 123 14.09 -4.37 1.67
CA ALA A 123 14.85 -3.89 0.53
C ALA A 123 14.00 -3.08 -0.46
N GLU A 124 12.71 -3.40 -0.55
CA GLU A 124 11.75 -2.67 -1.36
C GLU A 124 11.42 -1.29 -0.78
N ALA A 125 11.21 -1.21 0.54
CA ALA A 125 11.03 0.05 1.25
C ALA A 125 12.23 0.99 1.07
N ASP A 126 13.45 0.43 1.00
CA ASP A 126 14.68 1.17 0.68
C ASP A 126 14.80 1.58 -0.80
N GLY A 127 13.81 1.26 -1.64
CA GLY A 127 13.83 1.48 -3.09
C GLY A 127 14.81 0.58 -3.85
N ASN A 128 15.36 -0.45 -3.20
CA ASN A 128 16.27 -1.43 -3.78
C ASN A 128 15.50 -2.62 -4.37
N PHE A 129 14.68 -2.33 -5.39
CA PHE A 129 13.81 -3.32 -6.05
C PHE A 129 14.56 -4.55 -6.57
N LYS A 130 15.81 -4.40 -7.02
CA LYS A 130 16.63 -5.54 -7.47
C LYS A 130 16.91 -6.53 -6.34
N LEU A 131 17.23 -6.02 -5.14
CA LEU A 131 17.47 -6.86 -3.97
C LEU A 131 16.16 -7.45 -3.44
N ALA A 132 15.08 -6.66 -3.43
CA ALA A 132 13.74 -7.10 -3.05
C ALA A 132 13.30 -8.31 -3.89
N LEU A 133 13.34 -8.17 -5.22
CA LEU A 133 13.00 -9.23 -6.16
C LEU A 133 13.86 -10.47 -5.96
N ARG A 134 15.17 -10.32 -5.75
CA ARG A 134 16.06 -11.47 -5.49
C ARG A 134 15.64 -12.24 -4.23
N ASN A 135 15.20 -11.53 -3.19
CA ASN A 135 14.76 -12.15 -1.95
C ASN A 135 13.38 -12.80 -2.11
N TYR A 136 12.43 -12.16 -2.81
CA TYR A 136 11.15 -12.81 -3.13
C TYR A 136 11.32 -14.06 -4.00
N PHE A 137 12.19 -14.04 -5.02
CA PHE A 137 12.51 -15.24 -5.81
C PHE A 137 13.10 -16.37 -4.96
N ARG A 138 13.90 -16.05 -3.93
CA ARG A 138 14.43 -17.05 -3.01
C ARG A 138 13.34 -17.65 -2.12
N ALA A 139 12.45 -16.82 -1.58
CA ALA A 139 11.27 -17.28 -0.83
C ALA A 139 10.43 -18.23 -1.69
N PHE A 140 10.13 -17.82 -2.93
CA PHE A 140 9.37 -18.64 -3.87
C PHE A 140 10.09 -19.95 -4.23
N SER A 141 11.41 -19.94 -4.36
CA SER A 141 12.16 -21.17 -4.66
C SER A 141 12.18 -22.17 -3.49
N GLN A 142 11.97 -21.69 -2.26
CA GLN A 142 11.92 -22.53 -1.05
C GLN A 142 10.53 -23.14 -0.85
N ASP A 143 9.48 -22.37 -1.16
CA ASP A 143 8.10 -22.85 -1.17
C ASP A 143 7.36 -22.37 -2.44
N PRO A 144 7.51 -23.12 -3.55
CA PRO A 144 6.91 -22.73 -4.82
C PRO A 144 5.38 -22.82 -4.88
N GLY A 145 4.74 -23.45 -3.88
CA GLY A 145 3.29 -23.49 -3.75
C GLY A 145 2.72 -22.25 -3.05
N ASN A 146 3.57 -21.35 -2.56
CA ASN A 146 3.16 -20.16 -1.86
C ASN A 146 2.78 -19.05 -2.86
N ASP A 147 1.51 -19.07 -3.28
CA ASP A 147 0.93 -18.08 -4.19
C ASP A 147 1.08 -16.65 -3.66
N ALA A 148 1.11 -16.47 -2.33
CA ALA A 148 1.27 -15.17 -1.72
C ALA A 148 2.63 -14.55 -2.09
N VAL A 149 3.71 -15.33 -2.18
CA VAL A 149 5.03 -14.84 -2.62
C VAL A 149 4.99 -14.33 -4.06
N LEU A 150 4.23 -14.98 -4.94
CA LEU A 150 4.08 -14.52 -6.33
C LEU A 150 3.36 -13.17 -6.40
N ASP A 151 2.35 -12.97 -5.56
CA ASP A 151 1.63 -11.70 -5.50
C ASP A 151 2.51 -10.59 -4.89
N LEU A 152 3.34 -10.92 -3.88
CA LEU A 152 4.39 -10.03 -3.38
C LEU A 152 5.40 -9.67 -4.49
N MET A 153 5.83 -10.62 -5.31
CA MET A 153 6.74 -10.35 -6.43
C MET A 153 6.11 -9.42 -7.45
N TYR A 154 4.85 -9.65 -7.79
CA TYR A 154 4.13 -8.86 -8.78
C TYR A 154 3.95 -7.40 -8.33
N GLY A 155 3.60 -7.19 -7.06
CA GLY A 155 3.57 -5.86 -6.46
C GLY A 155 4.90 -5.13 -6.61
N CYS A 156 6.02 -5.84 -6.39
CA CYS A 156 7.37 -5.23 -6.42
C CYS A 156 7.73 -4.71 -7.79
N PHE A 157 7.33 -5.47 -8.82
CA PHE A 157 7.53 -5.05 -10.19
C PHE A 157 6.67 -3.85 -10.56
N LYS A 158 5.41 -3.81 -10.11
CA LYS A 158 4.52 -2.67 -10.36
C LYS A 158 5.09 -1.39 -9.75
N ASP A 159 5.55 -1.46 -8.50
CA ASP A 159 6.17 -0.33 -7.81
C ASP A 159 7.45 0.11 -8.52
N ALA A 160 8.30 -0.83 -8.93
CA ALA A 160 9.52 -0.52 -9.66
C ALA A 160 9.26 0.24 -10.99
N ILE A 161 8.17 -0.04 -11.70
CA ILE A 161 7.76 0.75 -12.89
C ILE A 161 7.32 2.15 -12.48
N VAL A 162 6.43 2.25 -11.50
CA VAL A 162 5.87 3.53 -11.04
C VAL A 162 6.98 4.49 -10.62
N PHE A 163 8.02 3.98 -9.96
CA PHE A 163 9.19 4.77 -9.56
C PHE A 163 10.24 4.94 -10.66
N GLY A 164 9.96 4.54 -11.90
CA GLY A 164 10.86 4.66 -13.04
C GLY A 164 12.15 3.85 -12.89
N LYS A 165 12.13 2.81 -12.05
CA LYS A 165 13.27 1.91 -11.78
C LYS A 165 13.25 0.67 -12.66
N CYS A 166 12.16 0.44 -13.39
CA CYS A 166 11.94 -0.68 -14.31
C CYS A 166 11.25 -0.17 -15.58
N SER A 167 11.53 -0.78 -16.73
CA SER A 167 10.82 -0.48 -17.98
C SER A 167 9.58 -1.36 -18.12
N ASP A 168 8.56 -0.87 -18.82
CA ASP A 168 7.34 -1.63 -19.14
C ASP A 168 7.65 -2.97 -19.82
N GLN A 169 8.69 -2.98 -20.68
CA GLN A 169 9.14 -4.18 -21.37
C GLN A 169 9.70 -5.23 -20.40
N MET A 170 10.34 -4.80 -19.32
CA MET A 170 10.87 -5.69 -18.28
C MET A 170 9.77 -6.18 -17.34
N PHE A 171 8.72 -5.38 -17.12
CA PHE A 171 7.52 -5.84 -16.41
C PHE A 171 6.78 -6.94 -17.17
N GLU A 172 6.48 -6.73 -18.45
CA GLU A 172 5.79 -7.75 -19.26
C GLU A 172 6.61 -9.05 -19.37
N TYR A 173 7.94 -8.93 -19.43
CA TYR A 173 8.82 -10.10 -19.37
C TYR A 173 8.66 -10.89 -18.07
N VAL A 174 8.65 -10.22 -16.91
CA VAL A 174 8.55 -10.93 -15.63
C VAL A 174 7.14 -11.40 -15.33
N LYS A 175 6.12 -10.63 -15.69
CA LYS A 175 4.73 -11.10 -15.68
C LYS A 175 4.58 -12.41 -16.46
N GLY A 176 5.14 -12.47 -17.67
CA GLY A 176 5.16 -13.69 -18.48
C GLY A 176 5.90 -14.87 -17.83
N ILE A 177 6.91 -14.62 -16.99
CA ILE A 177 7.57 -15.67 -16.19
C ILE A 177 6.64 -16.13 -15.07
N CYS A 178 6.05 -15.21 -14.31
CA CYS A 178 5.11 -15.54 -13.23
C CYS A 178 3.89 -16.32 -13.75
N ASP A 179 3.32 -15.93 -14.89
CA ASP A 179 2.18 -16.62 -15.50
C ASP A 179 2.54 -18.04 -15.95
N LYS A 180 3.74 -18.25 -16.49
CA LYS A 180 4.25 -19.59 -16.83
C LYS A 180 4.42 -20.47 -15.60
N ILE A 181 5.00 -19.92 -14.53
CA ILE A 181 5.16 -20.61 -13.25
C ILE A 181 3.79 -21.01 -12.71
N LYS A 182 2.82 -20.09 -12.63
CA LYS A 182 1.44 -20.38 -12.19
C LYS A 182 0.80 -21.50 -13.04
N ALA A 183 0.98 -21.46 -14.36
CA ALA A 183 0.44 -22.47 -15.27
C ALA A 183 1.08 -23.85 -15.09
N GLU A 184 2.40 -23.93 -14.90
CA GLU A 184 3.11 -25.18 -14.65
C GLU A 184 2.69 -25.81 -13.32
N TYR A 185 2.58 -25.02 -12.25
CA TYR A 185 2.10 -25.50 -10.96
C TYR A 185 0.65 -25.99 -11.01
N ALA A 186 -0.24 -25.29 -11.71
CA ALA A 186 -1.63 -25.72 -11.90
C ALA A 186 -1.74 -27.05 -12.66
N GLN A 187 -0.76 -27.40 -13.50
CA GLN A 187 -0.70 -28.70 -14.18
C GLN A 187 -0.13 -29.81 -13.28
N CYS A 188 0.86 -29.51 -12.43
CA CYS A 188 1.41 -30.45 -11.48
C CYS A 188 0.39 -30.83 -10.40
N ALA A 189 -0.35 -29.85 -9.85
CA ALA A 189 -1.41 -30.10 -8.86
C ALA A 189 -2.55 -30.99 -9.37
N LYS A 190 -2.76 -31.08 -10.69
CA LYS A 190 -3.76 -31.96 -11.32
C LYS A 190 -3.29 -33.40 -11.52
N LYS A 191 -2.00 -33.69 -11.37
CA LYS A 191 -1.43 -35.04 -11.57
C LYS A 191 -1.33 -35.86 -10.29
N ASP A 192 -1.46 -35.21 -9.13
CA ASP A 192 -1.42 -35.84 -7.80
C ASP A 192 -2.82 -36.08 -7.19
N LEU A 193 -3.89 -35.94 -7.99
CA LEU A 193 -5.30 -36.28 -7.69
C LEU A 193 -5.76 -37.46 -8.57
#